data_AF-A0A562VES6-F1
#
_entry.id   AF-A0A562VES6-F1
#
_cell.length_a   1.000
_cell.length_b   1.000
_cell.length_c   1.000
_cell.angle_alpha   90.00
_cell.angle_beta   90.00
_cell.angle_gamma   90.00
#
_symmetry.space_group_name_H-M   'P 1'
#
loop_
_entity.id
_entity.type
_entity.pdbx_description
1 polymer ?
#
loop_
_entity_poly.entity_id
_entity_poly.type
_entity_poly.pdbx_seq_one_letter_code
_entity_poly.pdbx_strand_id
1 'polypeptide(L)'
;MNDTTPFAHAVHRHGTTVLRVCRAVLGPGQDAEDAWSETFLAALRAWPDLAPDTHIEAWLVRVARRKAVDVIRTRARQAVPTDRIPETPSDTDDPQHHDRDVWAAVAALPERQRLALAYHYLGGLPHTETAGIIGGTPDAVRRAAADGLRTLRRTLPHDDTPKGPSR
;
A
#
# COMPACT_ATOMS: atom_id res chain seq x y z
N MET A 1 31.74 7.06 -13.30
CA MET A 1 31.04 5.82 -13.67
C MET A 1 29.78 5.81 -12.80
N ASN A 2 28.65 6.27 -13.33
CA ASN A 2 27.43 6.45 -12.53
C ASN A 2 26.81 5.08 -12.27
N ASP A 3 26.88 4.60 -11.02
CA ASP A 3 26.11 3.45 -10.53
C ASP A 3 24.63 3.84 -10.39
N THR A 4 23.99 4.21 -11.50
CA THR A 4 22.54 4.34 -11.53
C THR A 4 21.99 2.92 -11.53
N THR A 5 21.37 2.51 -10.42
CA THR A 5 20.60 1.25 -10.37
C THR A 5 19.66 1.22 -11.58
N PRO A 6 19.68 0.18 -12.43
CA PRO A 6 18.77 0.12 -13.57
C PRO A 6 17.32 0.21 -13.10
N PHE A 7 16.46 0.93 -13.82
CA PHE A 7 15.05 1.09 -13.45
C PHE A 7 14.37 -0.27 -13.18
N ALA A 8 14.69 -1.31 -13.98
CA ALA A 8 14.18 -2.66 -13.79
C ALA A 8 14.49 -3.24 -12.39
N HIS A 9 15.66 -2.93 -11.81
CA HIS A 9 15.99 -3.35 -10.45
C HIS A 9 15.11 -2.64 -9.40
N ALA A 10 14.80 -1.37 -9.61
CA ALA A 10 13.90 -0.63 -8.73
C ALA A 10 12.46 -1.20 -8.78
N VAL A 11 11.97 -1.56 -9.98
CA VAL A 11 10.69 -2.25 -10.15
C VAL A 11 10.70 -3.59 -9.43
N HIS A 12 11.73 -4.42 -9.65
CA HIS A 12 11.83 -5.73 -9.02
C HIS A 12 11.89 -5.64 -7.49
N ARG A 13 12.68 -4.70 -6.96
CA ARG A 13 12.91 -4.54 -5.53
C ARG A 13 11.72 -3.92 -4.80
N HIS A 14 11.05 -2.94 -5.39
CA HIS A 14 10.05 -2.12 -4.70
C HIS A 14 8.62 -2.33 -5.21
N GLY A 15 8.43 -3.08 -6.30
CA GLY A 15 7.14 -3.32 -6.91
C GLY A 15 6.11 -3.86 -5.91
N THR A 16 6.47 -4.88 -5.14
CA THR A 16 5.58 -5.45 -4.13
C THR A 16 5.23 -4.44 -3.04
N THR A 17 6.21 -3.68 -2.52
CA THR A 17 5.94 -2.64 -1.51
C THR A 17 4.97 -1.60 -2.04
N VAL A 18 5.21 -1.07 -3.25
CA VAL A 18 4.34 -0.06 -3.87
C VAL A 18 2.93 -0.60 -4.05
N LEU A 19 2.78 -1.87 -4.49
CA LEU A 19 1.46 -2.48 -4.67
C LEU A 19 0.72 -2.62 -3.34
N ARG A 20 1.42 -3.03 -2.29
CA ARG A 20 0.87 -3.10 -0.92
C ARG A 20 0.39 -1.73 -0.43
N VAL A 21 1.14 -0.67 -0.70
CA VAL A 21 0.73 0.70 -0.40
C VAL A 21 -0.54 1.07 -1.18
N CYS A 22 -0.58 0.83 -2.49
CA CYS A 22 -1.76 1.10 -3.31
C CYS A 22 -3.01 0.37 -2.79
N ARG A 23 -2.89 -0.93 -2.47
CA ARG A 23 -3.98 -1.74 -1.92
C ARG A 23 -4.45 -1.25 -0.55
N ALA A 24 -3.52 -0.83 0.32
CA ALA A 24 -3.88 -0.26 1.61
C ALA A 24 -4.67 1.05 1.49
N VAL A 25 -4.41 1.86 0.46
CA VAL A 25 -5.06 3.16 0.27
C VAL A 25 -6.37 3.05 -0.51
N LEU A 26 -6.41 2.25 -1.57
CA LEU A 26 -7.51 2.20 -2.54
C LEU A 26 -8.43 0.98 -2.36
N GLY A 27 -8.02 0.01 -1.54
CA GLY A 27 -8.59 -1.33 -1.50
C GLY A 27 -7.94 -2.27 -2.53
N PRO A 28 -8.21 -3.58 -2.45
CA PRO A 28 -7.80 -4.51 -3.50
C PRO A 28 -8.59 -4.25 -4.80
N GLY A 29 -8.02 -4.63 -5.95
CA GLY A 29 -8.68 -4.52 -7.26
C GLY A 29 -7.96 -3.60 -8.25
N GLN A 30 -8.65 -3.28 -9.36
CA GLN A 30 -8.07 -2.61 -10.53
C GLN A 30 -7.44 -1.26 -10.19
N ASP A 31 -8.12 -0.41 -9.41
CA ASP A 31 -7.59 0.90 -9.06
C ASP A 31 -6.22 0.86 -8.35
N ALA A 32 -5.96 -0.19 -7.55
CA ALA A 32 -4.65 -0.36 -6.92
C ALA A 32 -3.57 -0.82 -7.92
N GLU A 33 -3.93 -1.68 -8.87
CA GLU A 33 -3.06 -2.15 -9.95
C GLU A 33 -2.75 -1.05 -10.96
N ASP A 34 -3.75 -0.21 -11.27
CA ASP A 34 -3.60 0.96 -12.12
C ASP A 34 -2.73 2.02 -11.45
N ALA A 35 -2.99 2.34 -10.18
CA ALA A 35 -2.15 3.26 -9.43
C ALA A 35 -0.70 2.77 -9.33
N TRP A 36 -0.48 1.46 -9.19
CA TRP A 36 0.86 0.85 -9.24
C TRP A 36 1.51 1.03 -10.62
N SER A 37 0.78 0.71 -11.69
CA SER A 37 1.27 0.81 -13.07
C SER A 37 1.62 2.26 -13.42
N GLU A 38 0.73 3.20 -13.10
CA GLU A 38 0.95 4.63 -13.28
C GLU A 38 2.12 5.16 -12.46
N THR A 39 2.36 4.61 -11.27
CA THR A 39 3.51 4.97 -10.44
C THR A 39 4.80 4.63 -11.16
N PHE A 40 4.93 3.40 -11.67
CA PHE A 40 6.14 2.98 -12.37
C PHE A 40 6.29 3.62 -13.74
N LEU A 41 5.19 3.91 -14.46
CA LEU A 41 5.24 4.70 -15.69
C LEU A 41 5.71 6.14 -15.43
N ALA A 42 5.21 6.80 -14.38
CA ALA A 42 5.69 8.11 -13.98
C ALA A 42 7.15 8.06 -13.54
N ALA A 43 7.53 7.03 -12.79
CA ALA A 43 8.89 6.84 -12.32
C ALA A 43 9.88 6.62 -13.46
N LEU A 44 9.52 5.81 -14.46
CA LEU A 44 10.34 5.56 -15.65
C LEU A 44 10.68 6.87 -16.39
N ARG A 45 9.69 7.76 -16.54
CA ARG A 45 9.86 9.06 -17.20
C ARG A 45 10.80 9.99 -16.43
N ALA A 46 10.74 9.96 -15.10
CA ALA A 46 11.58 10.79 -14.24
C ALA A 46 12.96 10.17 -13.93
N TRP A 47 13.15 8.89 -14.23
CA TRP A 47 14.35 8.12 -13.86
C TRP A 47 15.67 8.72 -14.34
N PRO A 48 15.80 9.23 -15.59
CA PRO A 48 17.06 9.78 -16.09
C PRO A 48 17.55 10.99 -15.30
N ASP A 49 16.63 11.76 -14.71
CA ASP A 49 16.90 13.01 -13.99
C ASP A 49 16.89 12.82 -12.47
N LEU A 50 16.76 11.57 -11.99
CA LEU A 50 16.68 11.28 -10.56
C LEU A 50 18.04 11.47 -9.90
N ALA A 51 18.08 12.25 -8.82
CA ALA A 51 19.31 12.50 -8.08
C ALA A 51 19.91 11.17 -7.55
N PRO A 52 21.24 10.95 -7.66
CA PRO A 52 21.87 9.67 -7.29
C PRO A 52 21.68 9.23 -5.83
N ASP A 53 21.49 10.19 -4.92
CA ASP A 53 21.31 9.99 -3.49
C ASP A 53 19.83 9.84 -3.07
N THR A 54 18.92 9.76 -4.05
CA THR A 54 17.49 9.61 -3.78
C THR A 54 17.21 8.28 -3.09
N HIS A 55 16.50 8.33 -1.96
CA HIS A 55 15.90 7.13 -1.37
C HIS A 55 14.75 6.62 -2.25
N ILE A 56 15.07 5.70 -3.16
CA ILE A 56 14.17 5.23 -4.23
C ILE A 56 12.81 4.74 -3.72
N GLU A 57 12.78 3.93 -2.66
CA GLU A 57 11.52 3.41 -2.11
C GLU A 57 10.59 4.51 -1.61
N ALA A 58 11.09 5.38 -0.72
CA ALA A 58 10.33 6.53 -0.21
C ALA A 58 9.86 7.45 -1.36
N TRP A 59 10.70 7.66 -2.38
CA TRP A 59 10.32 8.43 -3.56
C TRP A 59 9.18 7.75 -4.35
N LEU A 60 9.26 6.43 -4.60
CA LEU A 60 8.21 5.67 -5.26
C LEU A 60 6.89 5.70 -4.46
N VAL A 61 6.96 5.58 -3.13
CA VAL A 61 5.78 5.67 -2.25
C VAL A 61 5.14 7.06 -2.32
N ARG A 62 5.94 8.14 -2.41
CA ARG A 62 5.42 9.50 -2.65
C ARG A 62 4.76 9.65 -4.03
N VAL A 63 5.26 8.96 -5.06
CA VAL A 63 4.60 8.95 -6.38
C VAL A 63 3.29 8.18 -6.30
N ALA A 64 3.29 6.98 -5.72
CA ALA A 64 2.11 6.13 -5.53
C ALA A 64 0.99 6.83 -4.75
N ARG A 65 1.36 7.59 -3.71
CA ARG A 65 0.41 8.45 -2.99
C ARG A 65 -0.32 9.39 -3.93
N ARG A 66 0.40 10.11 -4.79
CA ARG A 66 -0.22 11.09 -5.71
C ARG A 66 -1.21 10.39 -6.64
N LYS A 67 -0.82 9.23 -7.17
CA LYS A 67 -1.68 8.38 -8.01
C LYS A 67 -2.93 7.92 -7.29
N ALA A 68 -2.81 7.45 -6.05
CA ALA A 68 -3.97 7.06 -5.26
C ALA A 68 -4.91 8.24 -4.95
N VAL A 69 -4.37 9.42 -4.66
CA VAL A 69 -5.19 10.63 -4.45
C VAL A 69 -5.95 11.02 -5.72
N ASP A 70 -5.32 10.90 -6.89
CA ASP A 70 -5.96 11.21 -8.17
C ASP A 70 -7.11 10.24 -8.49
N VAL A 71 -6.94 8.96 -8.16
CA VAL A 71 -8.01 7.94 -8.26
C VAL A 71 -9.18 8.30 -7.33
N ILE A 72 -8.92 8.57 -6.05
CA ILE A 72 -9.97 8.92 -5.07
C ILE A 72 -10.74 10.17 -5.52
N ARG A 73 -10.05 11.19 -6.00
CA ARG A 73 -10.67 12.41 -6.54
C ARG A 73 -11.52 12.12 -7.77
N THR A 74 -11.08 11.21 -8.62
CA THR A 74 -11.82 10.81 -9.83
C THR A 74 -13.09 10.05 -9.46
N ARG A 75 -13.02 9.07 -8.56
CA ARG A 75 -14.19 8.36 -8.00
C ARG A 75 -15.22 9.34 -7.42
N ALA A 76 -14.76 10.30 -6.60
CA ALA A 76 -15.64 11.30 -5.99
C ALA A 76 -16.38 12.17 -7.03
N ARG A 77 -15.76 12.45 -8.19
CA ARG A 77 -16.42 13.17 -9.30
C ARG A 77 -17.34 12.28 -10.14
N GLN A 78 -17.07 10.99 -10.21
CA GLN A 78 -17.81 10.01 -11.03
C GLN A 78 -18.95 9.31 -10.28
N ALA A 79 -19.06 9.50 -8.97
CA ALA A 79 -20.10 8.91 -8.13
C ALA A 79 -21.50 9.42 -8.53
N VAL A 80 -22.06 8.85 -9.59
CA VAL A 80 -23.49 8.71 -9.84
C VAL A 80 -23.92 7.43 -9.09
N PRO A 81 -25.04 7.41 -8.35
CA PRO A 81 -25.41 6.25 -7.55
C PRO A 81 -25.70 5.04 -8.44
N THR A 82 -24.92 3.98 -8.32
CA THR A 82 -25.24 2.67 -8.90
C THR A 82 -25.09 1.60 -7.83
N ASP A 83 -26.23 1.07 -7.40
CA ASP A 83 -26.36 -0.07 -6.48
C ASP A 83 -25.91 -1.36 -7.17
N ARG A 84 -24.60 -1.64 -7.23
CA ARG A 84 -24.10 -3.00 -7.49
C ARG A 84 -22.79 -3.24 -6.76
N ILE A 85 -22.88 -3.99 -5.66
CA ILE A 85 -21.74 -4.68 -5.06
C ILE A 85 -21.59 -6.01 -5.83
N PRO A 86 -20.45 -6.31 -6.48
CA PRO A 86 -20.21 -7.63 -7.02
C PRO A 86 -19.94 -8.61 -5.88
N GLU A 87 -20.83 -9.56 -5.67
CA GLU A 87 -20.58 -10.74 -4.84
C GLU A 87 -19.62 -11.67 -5.60
N THR A 88 -18.50 -12.05 -4.97
CA THR A 88 -17.55 -13.02 -5.54
C THR A 88 -17.47 -14.22 -4.57
N PRO A 89 -17.59 -15.46 -5.07
CA PRO A 89 -17.64 -16.65 -4.22
C PRO A 89 -16.32 -16.85 -3.45
N SER A 90 -16.44 -17.31 -2.21
CA SER A 90 -15.34 -17.71 -1.33
C SER A 90 -14.97 -19.17 -1.57
N ASP A 91 -13.69 -19.43 -1.83
CA ASP A 91 -13.09 -20.76 -1.84
C ASP A 91 -11.90 -20.74 -0.85
N THR A 92 -12.10 -21.32 0.33
CA THR A 92 -11.34 -20.96 1.54
C THR A 92 -9.86 -21.39 1.58
N ASP A 93 -9.32 -22.08 0.55
CA ASP A 93 -7.97 -22.67 0.58
C ASP A 93 -7.00 -22.18 -0.53
N ASP A 94 -7.22 -21.00 -1.13
CA ASP A 94 -6.29 -20.38 -2.09
C ASP A 94 -5.41 -19.30 -1.42
N PRO A 95 -4.08 -19.25 -1.63
CA PRO A 95 -3.25 -18.10 -1.27
C PRO A 95 -3.84 -16.73 -1.69
N GLN A 96 -4.58 -16.69 -2.82
CA GLN A 96 -5.29 -15.49 -3.27
C GLN A 96 -6.48 -15.11 -2.38
N HIS A 97 -7.11 -16.08 -1.72
CA HIS A 97 -8.17 -15.84 -0.73
C HIS A 97 -7.60 -15.26 0.56
N HIS A 98 -6.49 -15.80 1.08
CA HIS A 98 -5.81 -15.23 2.24
C HIS A 98 -5.37 -13.78 1.99
N ASP A 99 -4.78 -13.50 0.82
CA ASP A 99 -4.41 -12.13 0.45
C ASP A 99 -5.64 -11.21 0.37
N ARG A 100 -6.77 -11.70 -0.15
CA ARG A 100 -8.04 -10.96 -0.20
C ARG A 100 -8.54 -10.63 1.21
N ASP A 101 -8.48 -11.57 2.13
CA ASP A 101 -8.90 -11.39 3.53
C ASP A 101 -8.02 -10.37 4.27
N VAL A 102 -6.71 -10.39 4.03
CA VAL A 102 -5.78 -9.39 4.58
C VAL A 102 -6.15 -7.99 4.11
N TRP A 103 -6.34 -7.79 2.80
CA TRP A 103 -6.65 -6.46 2.28
C TRP A 103 -8.07 -6.00 2.64
N ALA A 104 -9.02 -6.91 2.80
CA ALA A 104 -10.33 -6.60 3.34
C ALA A 104 -10.25 -6.11 4.80
N ALA A 105 -9.47 -6.79 5.65
CA ALA A 105 -9.25 -6.37 7.03
C ALA A 105 -8.53 -5.01 7.12
N VAL A 106 -7.54 -4.76 6.25
CA VAL A 106 -6.87 -3.45 6.16
C VAL A 106 -7.85 -2.36 5.71
N ALA A 107 -8.71 -2.65 4.73
CA ALA A 107 -9.72 -1.70 4.26
C ALA A 107 -10.74 -1.33 5.36
N ALA A 108 -11.08 -2.27 6.24
CA ALA A 108 -12.00 -2.07 7.36
C ALA A 108 -11.43 -1.24 8.52
N LEU A 109 -10.12 -0.96 8.55
CA LEU A 109 -9.52 -0.13 9.58
C LEU A 109 -10.02 1.33 9.51
N PRO A 110 -10.09 2.04 10.65
CA PRO A 110 -10.22 3.49 10.65
C PRO A 110 -9.18 4.12 9.73
N GLU A 111 -9.60 5.08 8.91
CA GLU A 111 -8.78 5.67 7.84
C GLU A 111 -7.39 6.07 8.31
N ARG A 112 -7.29 6.72 9.47
CA ARG A 112 -6.00 7.17 10.02
C ARG A 112 -5.05 6.01 10.36
N GLN A 113 -5.57 4.90 10.88
CA GLN A 113 -4.78 3.70 11.16
C GLN A 113 -4.33 3.05 9.83
N ARG A 114 -5.25 2.94 8.88
CA ARG A 114 -4.99 2.40 7.54
C ARG A 114 -3.90 3.18 6.81
N LEU A 115 -4.00 4.51 6.77
CA LEU A 115 -3.01 5.36 6.09
C LEU A 115 -1.67 5.42 6.84
N ALA A 116 -1.67 5.34 8.17
CA ALA A 116 -0.44 5.21 8.94
C ALA A 116 0.28 3.89 8.60
N LEU A 117 -0.43 2.77 8.52
CA LEU A 117 0.14 1.50 8.07
C LEU A 117 0.60 1.57 6.62
N ALA A 118 -0.19 2.18 5.72
CA ALA A 118 0.15 2.30 4.31
C ALA A 118 1.48 3.05 4.11
N TYR A 119 1.61 4.25 4.64
CA TYR A 119 2.75 5.10 4.32
C TYR A 119 3.96 4.84 5.20
N HIS A 120 3.77 4.57 6.50
CA HIS A 120 4.88 4.32 7.41
C HIS A 120 5.29 2.84 7.42
N TYR A 121 4.37 1.94 7.77
CA TYR A 121 4.72 0.54 8.00
C TYR A 121 5.03 -0.22 6.71
N LEU A 122 4.20 -0.06 5.68
CA LEU A 122 4.41 -0.68 4.37
C LEU A 122 5.36 0.16 3.52
N GLY A 123 5.11 1.47 3.43
CA GLY A 123 5.85 2.38 2.55
C GLY A 123 7.17 2.92 3.10
N GLY A 124 7.54 2.60 4.34
CA GLY A 124 8.82 2.97 4.94
C GLY A 124 9.04 4.48 5.15
N LEU A 125 8.03 5.33 4.94
CA LEU A 125 8.18 6.77 5.17
C LEU A 125 8.38 7.05 6.67
N PRO A 126 9.19 8.04 7.05
CA PRO A 126 9.34 8.41 8.45
C PRO A 126 8.03 8.98 9.01
N HIS A 127 7.78 8.76 10.30
CA HIS A 127 6.58 9.24 11.00
C HIS A 127 6.30 10.74 10.78
N THR A 128 7.36 11.55 10.67
CA THR A 128 7.27 12.99 10.39
C THR A 128 6.69 13.28 9.02
N GLU A 129 7.16 12.59 7.99
CA GLU A 129 6.64 12.72 6.62
C GLU A 129 5.22 12.16 6.52
N THR A 130 4.95 11.01 7.14
CA THR A 130 3.59 10.45 7.21
C THR A 130 2.62 11.40 7.91
N ALA A 131 3.04 12.07 8.98
CA ALA A 131 2.22 13.06 9.68
C ALA A 131 1.91 14.28 8.79
N GLY A 132 2.88 14.73 8.00
CA GLY A 132 2.67 15.76 6.98
C GLY A 132 1.69 15.33 5.87
N ILE A 133 1.57 14.03 5.62
CA ILE A 133 0.66 13.47 4.62
C ILE A 133 -0.78 13.33 5.15
N ILE A 134 -0.95 12.71 6.32
CA ILE A 134 -2.28 12.33 6.85
C ILE A 134 -2.81 13.31 7.91
N GLY A 135 -1.99 14.28 8.32
CA GLY A 135 -2.30 15.25 9.36
C GLY A 135 -1.98 14.79 10.79
N GLY A 136 -1.64 15.77 11.62
CA GLY A 136 -1.34 15.61 13.06
C GLY A 136 0.15 15.50 13.34
N THR A 137 0.51 14.80 14.42
CA THR A 137 1.90 14.71 14.91
C THR A 137 2.55 13.35 14.60
N PRO A 138 3.89 13.27 14.55
CA PRO A 138 4.61 12.00 14.37
C PRO A 138 4.22 10.93 15.41
N ASP A 139 4.00 11.35 16.66
CA ASP A 139 3.55 10.44 17.73
C ASP A 139 2.12 9.93 17.51
N ALA A 140 1.23 10.76 16.98
CA ALA A 140 -0.13 10.33 16.63
C ALA A 140 -0.10 9.30 15.49
N VAL A 141 0.78 9.48 14.50
CA VAL A 141 1.01 8.47 13.45
C VAL A 141 1.51 7.16 14.05
N ARG A 142 2.49 7.22 14.95
CA ARG A 142 3.05 6.02 15.61
C ARG A 142 1.97 5.24 16.35
N ARG A 143 1.15 5.95 17.13
CA ARG A 143 0.01 5.34 17.85
C ARG A 143 -1.00 4.74 16.87
N ALA A 144 -1.38 5.47 15.82
CA ALA A 144 -2.32 4.98 14.82
C ALA A 144 -1.82 3.71 14.11
N ALA A 145 -0.52 3.64 13.77
CA ALA A 145 0.07 2.43 13.19
C ALA A 145 0.05 1.25 14.17
N ALA A 146 0.41 1.48 15.43
CA ALA A 146 0.38 0.44 16.47
C ALA A 146 -1.05 -0.08 16.74
N ASP A 147 -2.04 0.82 16.77
CA ASP A 147 -3.44 0.48 16.97
C ASP A 147 -4.02 -0.28 15.77
N GLY A 148 -3.64 0.13 14.55
CA GLY A 148 -3.97 -0.60 13.32
C GLY A 148 -3.41 -2.03 13.35
N LEU A 149 -2.12 -2.19 13.68
CA LEU A 149 -1.50 -3.51 13.77
C LEU A 149 -2.14 -4.38 14.87
N ARG A 150 -2.51 -3.80 16.02
CA ARG A 150 -3.22 -4.51 17.08
C ARG A 150 -4.60 -4.98 16.62
N THR A 151 -5.30 -4.14 15.87
CA THR A 151 -6.61 -4.47 15.30
C THR A 151 -6.48 -5.61 14.30
N LEU A 152 -5.56 -5.52 13.35
CA LEU A 152 -5.31 -6.56 12.35
C LEU A 152 -4.94 -7.90 12.99
N ARG A 153 -4.08 -7.91 14.02
CA ARG A 153 -3.74 -9.13 14.76
C ARG A 153 -4.93 -9.78 15.43
N ARG A 154 -5.96 -9.02 15.82
CA ARG A 154 -7.17 -9.57 16.44
C ARG A 154 -8.18 -10.06 15.40
N THR A 155 -8.21 -9.43 14.22
CA THR A 155 -9.24 -9.70 13.20
C THR A 155 -8.81 -10.69 12.14
N LEU A 156 -7.50 -10.82 11.89
CA LEU A 156 -6.98 -11.82 10.96
C LEU A 156 -6.80 -13.16 11.68
N PRO A 157 -7.24 -14.28 11.08
CA PRO A 157 -6.91 -15.60 11.58
C PRO A 157 -5.39 -15.69 11.73
N HIS A 158 -4.92 -16.18 12.88
CA HIS A 158 -3.53 -16.58 12.99
C HIS A 158 -3.37 -17.85 12.18
N ASP A 159 -2.46 -17.84 11.20
CA ASP A 159 -1.91 -19.07 10.65
C ASP A 159 -1.18 -19.78 11.80
N ASP A 160 -1.91 -20.63 12.53
CA ASP A 160 -1.31 -21.72 13.28
C ASP A 160 -0.82 -22.74 12.25
N THR A 161 0.23 -22.40 11.50
CA THR A 161 0.98 -23.42 10.76
C THR A 161 1.70 -24.25 11.82
N PRO A 162 1.34 -25.54 12.03
CA PRO A 162 2.15 -26.38 12.89
C PRO A 162 3.56 -26.40 12.28
N LYS A 163 4.55 -25.98 13.08
CA LYS A 163 5.97 -26.19 12.78
C LYS A 163 6.12 -27.68 12.48
N GLY A 164 6.23 -28.03 11.19
CA GLY A 164 6.49 -29.39 10.76
C GLY A 164 7.74 -29.91 11.49
N PRO A 165 7.75 -31.17 11.94
CA PRO A 165 8.82 -31.66 12.78
C PRO A 165 10.15 -31.53 12.04
N SER A 166 11.12 -30.83 12.65
CA SER A 166 12.50 -30.88 12.21
C SER A 166 12.98 -32.32 12.21
N ARG A 167 13.21 -32.89 11.04
CA ARG A 167 14.15 -34.00 10.80
C ARG A 167 14.53 -34.08 9.33
#